data_AF-C0NI57-F1
#
_entry.id   AF-C0NI57-F1
#
_cell.length_a   1.000
_cell.length_b   1.000
_cell.length_c   1.000
_cell.angle_alpha   90.00
_cell.angle_beta   90.00
_cell.angle_gamma   90.00
#
_symmetry.space_group_name_H-M   'P 1'
#
loop_
_entity.id
_entity.type
_entity.pdbx_description
1 polymer ?
#
loop_
_entity_poly.entity_id
_entity_poly.type
_entity_poly.pdbx_seq_one_letter_code
_entity_poly.pdbx_strand_id
1 'polypeptide(L)'
;MTTSRRKACSWCIKAKRRCDLRLPQCRRCFVKGLDCRYGPRAEPEEHPGTDSLFANSELAFDFSSLNGLMPTDVSALNETDQLSRVFEPTLQDTSGPIQGDSTVTSTMLDYDSHTALSLSESSHQEDPPLPGGCFDAAVLQLYVDELKRWLLQWVTKGTNPFIHPQLYYDYIPSEILDAYSCCSIYSTKSAGNQRIVFRIIEEKVTALLNTHHLHLHQQQQQQQQQQEQQTSNFTPSHLTLRRHLAHVQSLLIYQIIRLFGGDIRQQALAEQQAPILTTWLQEMWDSLMNSGLDIYYSDSNGTSSPSSSLFAASGQPQNQQPQRDPLSLFSTPVTSLWKEWLVAECARRTLITVRGVAGVYETMKLGSAVCPGGTSFIASSAVWEAPSAYCWAKAWRERDKRYLVSMGTLQSLVCQARACDVDRFGKVLLMLLHHREGVERWIAETGGGEGVFGLALDI
;
A
#
# COMPACT_ATOMS: atom_id res chain seq x y z
N MET A 1 19.83 -28.39 -20.62
CA MET A 1 18.81 -29.24 -19.96
C MET A 1 17.91 -29.83 -21.03
N THR A 2 17.93 -31.14 -21.19
CA THR A 2 17.16 -31.91 -22.19
C THR A 2 15.67 -31.83 -21.88
N THR A 3 14.87 -31.30 -22.81
CA THR A 3 13.40 -31.24 -22.69
C THR A 3 12.84 -32.66 -22.71
N SER A 4 12.18 -33.07 -21.62
CA SER A 4 11.49 -34.36 -21.53
C SER A 4 10.41 -34.45 -22.62
N ARG A 5 10.55 -35.43 -23.51
CA ARG A 5 9.65 -35.66 -24.65
C ARG A 5 8.25 -36.03 -24.14
N ARG A 6 7.24 -35.16 -24.36
CA ARG A 6 5.84 -35.44 -23.96
C ARG A 6 5.32 -36.72 -24.61
N LYS A 7 4.77 -37.63 -23.80
CA LYS A 7 4.12 -38.88 -24.25
C LYS A 7 2.67 -38.60 -24.68
N ALA A 8 2.10 -39.47 -25.54
CA ALA A 8 0.70 -39.39 -25.97
C ALA A 8 -0.30 -39.38 -24.79
N CYS A 9 -1.51 -38.83 -24.97
CA CYS A 9 -2.53 -38.83 -23.90
C CYS A 9 -3.06 -40.24 -23.59
N SER A 10 -3.61 -40.44 -22.39
CA SER A 10 -4.11 -41.72 -21.87
C SER A 10 -5.11 -42.42 -22.81
N TRP A 11 -6.05 -41.69 -23.41
CA TRP A 11 -7.03 -42.24 -24.35
C TRP A 11 -6.47 -42.55 -25.75
N CYS A 12 -5.42 -41.83 -26.19
CA CYS A 12 -4.72 -42.18 -27.41
C CYS A 12 -3.83 -43.40 -27.21
N ILE A 13 -3.19 -43.53 -26.04
CA ILE A 13 -2.47 -44.74 -25.63
C ILE A 13 -3.44 -45.93 -25.57
N LYS A 14 -4.55 -45.82 -24.80
CA LYS A 14 -5.53 -46.90 -24.63
C LYS A 14 -6.13 -47.37 -25.95
N ALA A 15 -6.34 -46.46 -26.89
CA ALA A 15 -6.91 -46.78 -28.21
C ALA A 15 -5.87 -47.10 -29.30
N LYS A 16 -4.57 -47.14 -28.98
CA LYS A 16 -3.47 -47.36 -29.93
C LYS A 16 -3.53 -46.42 -31.15
N ARG A 17 -3.84 -45.13 -30.93
CA ARG A 17 -3.89 -44.10 -31.99
C ARG A 17 -2.84 -43.01 -31.76
N ARG A 18 -2.37 -42.38 -32.83
CA ARG A 18 -1.44 -41.24 -32.76
C ARG A 18 -2.11 -40.06 -32.06
N CYS A 19 -1.43 -39.48 -31.09
CA CYS A 19 -1.82 -38.25 -30.41
C CYS A 19 -1.08 -37.07 -31.05
N ASP A 20 -1.77 -35.96 -31.29
CA ASP A 20 -1.21 -34.71 -31.81
C ASP A 20 -0.68 -33.77 -30.71
N LEU A 21 -0.71 -34.21 -29.44
CA LEU A 21 -0.07 -33.56 -28.28
C LEU A 21 -0.52 -32.10 -28.03
N ARG A 22 -1.67 -31.69 -28.58
CA ARG A 22 -2.27 -30.37 -28.35
C ARG A 22 -2.75 -30.24 -26.90
N LEU A 23 -2.58 -29.03 -26.34
CA LEU A 23 -3.13 -28.62 -25.05
C LEU A 23 -4.33 -27.68 -25.29
N PRO A 24 -5.41 -27.75 -24.48
CA PRO A 24 -5.59 -28.64 -23.34
C PRO A 24 -5.96 -30.09 -23.72
N GLN A 25 -6.48 -30.33 -24.93
CA GLN A 25 -6.89 -31.66 -25.40
C GLN A 25 -6.37 -31.94 -26.81
N CYS A 26 -6.04 -33.22 -27.09
CA CYS A 26 -5.66 -33.69 -28.42
C CYS A 26 -6.88 -33.67 -29.36
N ARG A 27 -6.70 -33.43 -30.68
CA ARG A 27 -7.82 -33.28 -31.63
C ARG A 27 -8.76 -34.48 -31.63
N ARG A 28 -8.21 -35.70 -31.46
CA ARG A 28 -9.00 -36.93 -31.40
C ARG A 28 -9.88 -36.99 -30.14
N CYS A 29 -9.34 -36.62 -28.98
CA CYS A 29 -10.10 -36.65 -27.73
C CYS A 29 -11.17 -35.55 -27.74
N PHE A 30 -10.87 -34.38 -28.30
CA PHE A 30 -11.84 -33.31 -28.50
C PHE A 30 -13.03 -33.77 -29.36
N VAL A 31 -12.78 -34.34 -30.55
CA VAL A 31 -13.84 -34.81 -31.46
C VAL A 31 -14.66 -35.97 -30.86
N LYS A 32 -14.07 -36.78 -29.97
CA LYS A 32 -14.74 -37.93 -29.35
C LYS A 32 -15.34 -37.63 -27.96
N GLY A 33 -15.18 -36.42 -27.43
CA GLY A 33 -15.60 -36.09 -26.06
C GLY A 33 -14.89 -36.90 -24.98
N LEU A 34 -13.62 -37.29 -25.22
CA LEU A 34 -12.82 -38.07 -24.26
C LEU A 34 -12.00 -37.16 -23.35
N ASP A 35 -11.85 -37.54 -22.08
CA ASP A 35 -11.06 -36.80 -21.08
C ASP A 35 -9.53 -36.91 -21.33
N CYS A 36 -9.00 -36.00 -22.14
CA CYS A 36 -7.61 -36.03 -22.61
C CYS A 36 -6.59 -35.71 -21.50
N ARG A 37 -6.06 -36.74 -20.82
CA ARG A 37 -5.00 -36.58 -19.80
C ARG A 37 -3.62 -36.93 -20.35
N TYR A 38 -2.65 -36.03 -20.19
CA TYR A 38 -1.23 -36.29 -20.42
C TYR A 38 -0.53 -36.52 -19.07
N GLY A 39 0.12 -37.66 -18.89
CA GLY A 39 0.83 -37.98 -17.64
C GLY A 39 0.77 -39.48 -17.29
N PRO A 40 1.63 -39.96 -16.37
CA PRO A 40 1.56 -41.33 -15.87
C PRO A 40 0.22 -41.54 -15.15
N ARG A 41 -0.49 -42.60 -15.54
CA ARG A 41 -1.76 -43.02 -14.94
C ARG A 41 -1.46 -43.59 -13.55
N ALA A 42 -2.05 -43.03 -12.51
CA ALA A 42 -2.28 -43.79 -11.28
C ALA A 42 -3.42 -44.77 -11.58
N GLU A 43 -3.13 -46.07 -11.54
CA GLU A 43 -4.11 -47.14 -11.67
C GLU A 43 -5.06 -47.08 -10.46
N PRO A 44 -6.39 -47.19 -10.66
CA PRO A 44 -7.33 -47.46 -9.58
C PRO A 44 -7.57 -48.98 -9.49
N GLU A 45 -7.20 -49.59 -8.36
CA GLU A 45 -7.68 -50.93 -8.01
C GLU A 45 -8.99 -50.82 -7.21
N GLU A 46 -10.01 -51.50 -7.71
CA GLU A 46 -11.32 -51.69 -7.10
C GLU A 46 -11.25 -52.82 -6.07
N HIS A 47 -11.58 -52.57 -4.79
CA HIS A 47 -12.06 -53.61 -3.86
C HIS A 47 -13.29 -53.06 -3.10
N PRO A 48 -14.42 -53.78 -3.07
CA PRO A 48 -15.65 -53.34 -2.42
C PRO A 48 -15.77 -53.82 -0.97
N GLY A 49 -16.50 -53.07 -0.16
CA GLY A 49 -17.11 -53.55 1.08
C GLY A 49 -16.43 -53.09 2.36
N THR A 50 -16.98 -52.07 3.01
CA THR A 50 -17.58 -52.14 4.36
C THR A 50 -17.87 -50.73 4.83
N ASP A 51 -19.15 -50.46 5.09
CA ASP A 51 -19.65 -49.25 5.72
C ASP A 51 -19.05 -49.06 7.12
N SER A 52 -18.46 -47.90 7.40
CA SER A 52 -18.60 -47.28 8.71
C SER A 52 -18.57 -45.76 8.58
N LEU A 53 -19.74 -45.21 8.90
CA LEU A 53 -20.12 -43.81 9.00
C LEU A 53 -19.20 -43.00 9.93
N PHE A 54 -18.89 -41.77 9.48
CA PHE A 54 -18.67 -40.52 10.23
C PHE A 54 -18.13 -40.59 11.67
N ALA A 55 -16.93 -40.02 11.89
CA ALA A 55 -16.74 -38.80 12.68
C ALA A 55 -15.26 -38.55 12.99
N ASN A 56 -14.85 -37.29 12.81
CA ASN A 56 -13.79 -36.57 13.53
C ASN A 56 -12.42 -37.24 13.69
N SER A 57 -11.42 -36.71 12.99
CA SER A 57 -10.20 -36.34 13.71
C SER A 57 -9.63 -35.07 13.08
N GLU A 58 -9.78 -33.98 13.82
CA GLU A 58 -9.00 -32.76 13.65
C GLU A 58 -7.52 -33.15 13.61
N LEU A 59 -6.85 -32.88 12.49
CA LEU A 59 -5.40 -32.82 12.47
C LEU A 59 -5.01 -31.46 13.04
N ALA A 60 -5.04 -31.37 14.37
CA ALA A 60 -4.25 -30.37 15.09
C ALA A 60 -2.78 -30.68 14.80
N PHE A 61 -2.21 -29.97 13.84
CA PHE A 61 -0.78 -29.97 13.62
C PHE A 61 -0.16 -29.17 14.77
N ASP A 62 0.47 -29.89 15.70
CA ASP A 62 1.15 -29.27 16.83
C ASP A 62 2.41 -28.54 16.34
N PHE A 63 2.32 -27.22 16.20
CA PHE A 63 3.45 -26.34 15.87
C PHE A 63 4.52 -26.28 16.96
N SER A 64 4.27 -26.80 18.17
CA SER A 64 5.27 -26.85 19.25
C SER A 64 6.52 -27.63 18.85
N SER A 65 6.43 -28.49 17.84
CA SER A 65 7.56 -29.25 17.31
C SER A 65 8.50 -28.44 16.38
N LEU A 66 8.11 -27.24 15.91
CA LEU A 66 8.97 -26.39 15.07
C LEU A 66 9.88 -25.43 15.86
N ASN A 67 9.73 -25.35 17.19
CA ASN A 67 10.57 -24.48 18.03
C ASN A 67 12.06 -24.89 18.07
N GLY A 68 12.44 -26.02 17.46
CA GLY A 68 13.82 -26.52 17.42
C GLY A 68 14.68 -26.08 16.23
N LEU A 69 14.19 -25.20 15.33
CA LEU A 69 14.90 -24.84 14.09
C LEU A 69 15.37 -23.38 14.01
N MET A 70 15.35 -22.63 15.11
CA MET A 70 15.96 -21.29 15.14
C MET A 70 17.48 -21.39 15.29
N PRO A 71 18.28 -20.73 14.42
CA PRO A 71 19.71 -20.60 14.63
C PRO A 71 19.99 -19.80 15.91
N THR A 72 20.58 -20.45 16.91
CA THR A 72 21.32 -19.82 18.01
C THR A 72 22.54 -19.09 17.45
N ASP A 73 22.53 -17.75 17.45
CA ASP A 73 23.54 -16.91 18.09
C ASP A 73 23.33 -15.43 17.71
N VAL A 74 22.83 -14.62 18.65
CA VAL A 74 23.33 -13.25 18.83
C VAL A 74 23.25 -12.94 20.32
N SER A 75 24.36 -13.19 21.00
CA SER A 75 24.63 -12.71 22.35
C SER A 75 24.93 -11.21 22.30
N ALA A 76 24.18 -10.37 23.03
CA ALA A 76 24.71 -9.29 23.89
C ALA A 76 23.59 -8.33 24.32
N LEU A 77 23.69 -7.91 25.59
CA LEU A 77 22.99 -6.80 26.27
C LEU A 77 21.66 -7.15 26.94
N ASN A 78 21.79 -7.78 28.11
CA ASN A 78 20.86 -7.61 29.23
C ASN A 78 21.71 -7.37 30.49
N GLU A 79 21.82 -6.12 30.94
CA GLU A 79 22.14 -5.76 32.34
C GLU A 79 21.27 -4.54 32.68
N THR A 80 20.16 -4.75 33.40
CA THR A 80 20.02 -4.49 34.84
C THR A 80 20.17 -3.02 35.19
N ASP A 81 19.08 -2.32 35.50
CA ASP A 81 18.90 -1.88 36.90
C ASP A 81 17.46 -1.44 37.22
N GLN A 82 16.94 -2.03 38.29
CA GLN A 82 15.74 -1.59 39.00
C GLN A 82 16.22 -0.83 40.23
N LEU A 83 16.10 0.49 40.26
CA LEU A 83 16.17 1.25 41.51
C LEU A 83 14.98 2.20 41.66
N SER A 84 13.99 1.64 42.35
CA SER A 84 13.07 2.25 43.28
C SER A 84 13.49 3.59 43.92
N ARG A 85 12.49 4.48 44.00
CA ARG A 85 12.07 5.24 45.20
C ARG A 85 12.93 6.42 45.71
N VAL A 86 12.25 7.58 45.69
CA VAL A 86 12.17 8.61 46.75
C VAL A 86 13.41 9.49 46.92
N PHE A 87 13.29 10.79 46.63
CA PHE A 87 13.45 11.89 47.60
C PHE A 87 13.29 13.26 46.90
N GLU A 88 12.39 14.07 47.46
CA GLU A 88 12.27 15.52 47.30
C GLU A 88 12.27 16.09 48.75
N PRO A 89 12.36 17.41 49.00
CA PRO A 89 13.53 18.31 48.88
C PRO A 89 13.88 18.98 50.24
N THR A 90 15.04 19.64 50.39
CA THR A 90 15.19 20.74 51.38
C THR A 90 16.29 21.76 51.00
N LEU A 91 15.95 23.03 51.22
CA LEU A 91 16.66 24.31 51.05
C LEU A 91 17.97 24.44 51.86
N GLN A 92 18.91 25.30 51.40
CA GLN A 92 19.29 26.58 52.07
C GLN A 92 20.56 27.24 51.45
N ASP A 93 20.36 28.50 51.02
CA ASP A 93 21.19 29.72 51.15
C ASP A 93 22.72 29.69 51.12
N THR A 94 23.34 30.47 50.22
CA THR A 94 24.15 31.66 50.59
C THR A 94 24.56 32.53 49.37
N SER A 95 24.26 33.85 49.45
CA SER A 95 24.98 35.07 49.00
C SER A 95 26.05 34.99 47.88
N GLY A 96 26.21 35.89 46.90
CA GLY A 96 25.80 37.28 46.65
C GLY A 96 26.58 37.81 45.41
N PRO A 97 26.26 39.00 44.85
CA PRO A 97 26.63 39.39 43.48
C PRO A 97 27.81 40.37 43.38
N ILE A 98 28.54 40.39 42.25
CA ILE A 98 29.47 41.48 41.87
C ILE A 98 29.26 41.86 40.40
N GLN A 99 28.95 43.14 40.20
CA GLN A 99 28.83 43.87 38.94
C GLN A 99 30.21 44.15 38.31
N GLY A 100 30.24 44.29 36.98
CA GLY A 100 31.37 44.83 36.23
C GLY A 100 30.89 45.44 34.92
N ASP A 101 30.79 46.76 34.91
CA ASP A 101 30.48 47.66 33.80
C ASP A 101 31.35 47.44 32.54
N SER A 102 30.80 47.66 31.35
CA SER A 102 30.99 48.95 30.65
C SER A 102 30.37 48.95 29.25
N THR A 103 29.53 49.96 29.07
CA THR A 103 28.87 50.51 27.88
C THR A 103 29.83 51.00 26.79
N VAL A 104 29.46 50.82 25.51
CA VAL A 104 29.49 51.89 24.49
C VAL A 104 28.32 51.67 23.50
N THR A 105 27.49 52.70 23.40
CA THR A 105 26.30 52.87 22.55
C THR A 105 26.70 53.56 21.23
N SER A 106 26.13 53.17 20.08
CA SER A 106 25.69 54.12 19.03
C SER A 106 25.01 53.44 17.82
N THR A 107 23.68 53.53 17.83
CA THR A 107 22.78 54.06 16.80
C THR A 107 23.03 53.90 15.29
N MET A 108 21.96 53.39 14.64
CA MET A 108 21.25 53.92 13.46
C MET A 108 21.61 53.43 12.03
N LEU A 109 20.62 52.68 11.50
CA LEU A 109 19.92 52.79 10.21
C LEU A 109 20.63 52.48 8.87
N ASP A 110 19.81 51.83 8.02
CA ASP A 110 19.78 51.74 6.56
C ASP A 110 20.50 50.58 5.81
N TYR A 111 19.65 49.64 5.39
CA TYR A 111 19.27 49.33 3.99
C TYR A 111 20.34 48.91 2.96
N ASP A 112 20.14 47.69 2.45
CA ASP A 112 20.49 47.06 1.16
C ASP A 112 21.88 47.27 0.53
N SER A 113 22.60 46.16 0.34
CA SER A 113 22.95 45.70 -1.01
C SER A 113 23.68 44.35 -1.02
N HIS A 114 23.06 43.41 -1.73
CA HIS A 114 23.63 42.44 -2.67
C HIS A 114 25.15 42.23 -2.65
N THR A 115 25.56 41.00 -2.37
CA THR A 115 26.84 40.47 -2.88
C THR A 115 26.60 39.10 -3.48
N ALA A 116 26.51 39.11 -4.81
CA ALA A 116 26.43 37.94 -5.66
C ALA A 116 27.72 37.12 -5.56
N LEU A 117 27.59 35.82 -5.28
CA LEU A 117 28.59 34.83 -5.65
C LEU A 117 28.19 34.25 -6.99
N SER A 118 28.83 34.81 -8.02
CA SER A 118 28.82 34.37 -9.41
C SER A 118 29.47 32.98 -9.53
N LEU A 119 28.64 31.96 -9.73
CA LEU A 119 29.05 30.68 -10.31
C LEU A 119 28.36 30.55 -11.67
N SER A 120 29.06 31.07 -12.67
CA SER A 120 29.12 30.64 -14.06
C SER A 120 27.89 29.92 -14.64
N GLU A 121 27.14 30.67 -15.44
CA GLU A 121 26.25 30.22 -16.51
C GLU A 121 26.93 29.15 -17.38
N SER A 122 26.48 27.90 -17.24
CA SER A 122 26.48 26.94 -18.34
C SER A 122 25.06 26.86 -18.88
N SER A 123 24.85 27.51 -20.01
CA SER A 123 23.68 27.40 -20.87
C SER A 123 23.35 25.93 -21.17
N HIS A 124 22.43 25.35 -20.40
CA HIS A 124 21.75 24.11 -20.77
C HIS A 124 20.42 24.50 -21.43
N GLN A 125 20.44 24.40 -22.75
CA GLN A 125 19.26 24.42 -23.60
C GLN A 125 18.28 23.35 -23.10
N GLU A 126 17.14 23.77 -22.56
CA GLU A 126 16.04 22.87 -22.23
C GLU A 126 15.54 22.23 -23.54
N ASP A 127 15.76 20.92 -23.68
CA ASP A 127 15.11 20.14 -24.73
C ASP A 127 13.58 20.25 -24.57
N PRO A 128 12.83 20.39 -25.67
CA PRO A 128 11.38 20.47 -25.61
C PRO A 128 10.80 19.16 -25.04
N PRO A 129 9.66 19.20 -24.34
CA PRO A 129 9.07 18.00 -23.75
C PRO A 129 8.69 17.04 -24.89
N LEU A 130 9.34 15.88 -24.93
CA LEU A 130 9.01 14.79 -25.83
C LEU A 130 7.50 14.46 -25.70
N PRO A 131 6.71 14.56 -26.78
CA PRO A 131 5.30 14.27 -26.72
C PRO A 131 5.09 12.76 -26.57
N GLY A 132 4.58 12.35 -25.40
CA GLY A 132 4.15 10.97 -25.14
C GLY A 132 5.29 10.06 -24.69
N GLY A 133 5.78 10.24 -23.47
CA GLY A 133 6.70 9.29 -22.84
C GLY A 133 6.06 7.92 -22.70
N CYS A 134 6.34 7.02 -23.64
CA CYS A 134 6.12 5.58 -23.46
C CYS A 134 6.85 5.19 -22.16
N PHE A 135 6.14 4.63 -21.18
CA PHE A 135 6.78 4.12 -19.98
C PHE A 135 7.82 3.08 -20.39
N ASP A 136 9.06 3.25 -19.92
CA ASP A 136 10.09 2.24 -20.10
C ASP A 136 9.65 0.95 -19.39
N ALA A 137 9.67 -0.17 -20.13
CA ALA A 137 9.32 -1.48 -19.59
C ALA A 137 10.16 -1.85 -18.36
N ALA A 138 11.41 -1.35 -18.27
CA ALA A 138 12.26 -1.53 -17.11
C ALA A 138 11.68 -0.83 -15.86
N VAL A 139 11.17 0.41 -16.01
CA VAL A 139 10.55 1.17 -14.90
C VAL A 139 9.29 0.47 -14.39
N LEU A 140 8.45 -0.06 -15.30
CA LEU A 140 7.26 -0.83 -14.93
C LEU A 140 7.64 -2.10 -14.16
N GLN A 141 8.70 -2.80 -14.59
CA GLN A 141 9.19 -3.99 -13.90
C GLN A 141 9.75 -3.67 -12.51
N LEU A 142 10.50 -2.57 -12.37
CA LEU A 142 10.99 -2.09 -11.07
C LEU A 142 9.85 -1.80 -10.10
N TYR A 143 8.76 -1.18 -10.57
CA TYR A 143 7.58 -0.95 -9.74
C TYR A 143 6.94 -2.26 -9.28
N VAL A 144 6.82 -3.25 -10.16
CA VAL A 144 6.32 -4.60 -9.82
C VAL A 144 7.20 -5.27 -8.77
N ASP A 145 8.52 -5.13 -8.88
CA ASP A 145 9.45 -5.72 -7.92
C ASP A 145 9.40 -5.00 -6.56
N GLU A 146 9.19 -3.68 -6.55
CA GLU A 146 8.90 -2.94 -5.32
C GLU A 146 7.60 -3.39 -4.65
N LEU A 147 6.51 -3.59 -5.40
CA LEU A 147 5.28 -4.14 -4.85
C LEU A 147 5.50 -5.50 -4.19
N LYS A 148 6.27 -6.39 -4.81
CA LYS A 148 6.63 -7.69 -4.21
C LYS A 148 7.47 -7.51 -2.94
N ARG A 149 8.40 -6.55 -2.93
CA ARG A 149 9.17 -6.21 -1.72
C ARG A 149 8.27 -5.66 -0.61
N TRP A 150 7.23 -4.89 -0.93
CA TRP A 150 6.27 -4.38 0.05
C TRP A 150 5.48 -5.53 0.69
N LEU A 151 5.08 -6.54 -0.09
CA LEU A 151 4.44 -7.75 0.43
C LEU A 151 5.35 -8.50 1.39
N LEU A 152 6.63 -8.69 1.02
CA LEU A 152 7.63 -9.33 1.87
C LEU A 152 7.93 -8.50 3.13
N GLN A 153 8.01 -7.18 3.00
CA GLN A 153 8.19 -6.25 4.11
C GLN A 153 7.03 -6.37 5.11
N TRP A 154 5.80 -6.53 4.63
CA TRP A 154 4.65 -6.71 5.49
C TRP A 154 4.79 -7.95 6.37
N VAL A 155 5.21 -9.08 5.79
CA VAL A 155 5.44 -10.33 6.52
C VAL A 155 6.62 -10.20 7.50
N THR A 156 7.72 -9.59 7.07
CA THR A 156 8.97 -9.55 7.86
C THR A 156 9.02 -8.44 8.92
N LYS A 157 8.30 -7.33 8.73
CA LYS A 157 8.32 -6.15 9.62
C LYS A 157 6.97 -5.77 10.20
N GLY A 158 5.87 -6.44 9.79
CA GLY A 158 4.51 -6.08 10.23
C GLY A 158 3.98 -4.77 9.65
N THR A 159 4.65 -4.20 8.64
CA THR A 159 4.29 -2.92 8.01
C THR A 159 4.69 -2.91 6.54
N ASN A 160 4.00 -2.12 5.73
CA ASN A 160 4.44 -1.78 4.39
C ASN A 160 4.07 -0.31 4.06
N PRO A 161 4.47 0.22 2.88
CA PRO A 161 4.26 1.63 2.55
C PRO A 161 2.81 2.14 2.51
N PHE A 162 1.79 1.26 2.51
CA PHE A 162 0.37 1.63 2.56
C PHE A 162 -0.42 1.01 3.75
N ILE A 163 0.20 0.12 4.53
CA ILE A 163 -0.33 -0.47 5.76
C ILE A 163 0.60 -0.09 6.92
N HIS A 164 0.22 0.94 7.67
CA HIS A 164 0.98 1.42 8.83
C HIS A 164 0.93 0.39 9.99
N PRO A 165 2.01 0.20 10.79
CA PRO A 165 2.06 -0.80 11.86
C PRO A 165 0.96 -0.61 12.93
N GLN A 166 0.51 0.63 13.13
CA GLN A 166 -0.54 0.96 14.11
C GLN A 166 -1.97 0.83 13.57
N LEU A 167 -2.18 0.49 12.28
CA LEU A 167 -3.53 0.41 11.69
C LEU A 167 -4.37 -0.72 12.31
N TYR A 168 -3.77 -1.90 12.50
CA TYR A 168 -4.41 -3.11 12.99
C TYR A 168 -3.83 -3.59 14.33
N TYR A 169 -3.09 -2.74 15.03
CA TYR A 169 -2.41 -3.11 16.27
C TYR A 169 -3.38 -3.57 17.36
N ASP A 170 -4.49 -2.83 17.56
CA ASP A 170 -5.48 -3.14 18.60
C ASP A 170 -6.42 -4.29 18.19
N TYR A 171 -6.70 -4.42 16.89
CA TYR A 171 -7.63 -5.42 16.35
C TYR A 171 -7.30 -5.71 14.88
N ILE A 172 -7.12 -7.00 14.56
CA ILE A 172 -6.86 -7.47 13.19
C ILE A 172 -8.13 -8.13 12.65
N PRO A 173 -8.78 -7.57 11.61
CA PRO A 173 -9.91 -8.21 10.94
C PRO A 173 -9.53 -9.59 10.36
N SER A 174 -10.49 -10.51 10.31
CA SER A 174 -10.25 -11.87 9.79
C SER A 174 -9.76 -11.87 8.34
N GLU A 175 -10.22 -10.94 7.52
CA GLU A 175 -9.81 -10.79 6.13
C GLU A 175 -8.32 -10.41 6.02
N ILE A 176 -7.85 -9.56 6.93
CA ILE A 176 -6.45 -9.16 7.01
C ILE A 176 -5.57 -10.28 7.57
N LEU A 177 -6.05 -11.02 8.58
CA LEU A 177 -5.36 -12.22 9.09
C LEU A 177 -5.15 -13.24 7.98
N ASP A 178 -6.19 -13.49 7.17
CA ASP A 178 -6.12 -14.40 6.02
C ASP A 178 -5.16 -13.89 4.94
N ALA A 179 -5.24 -12.60 4.58
CA ALA A 179 -4.35 -11.99 3.61
C ALA A 179 -2.87 -12.03 4.05
N TYR A 180 -2.59 -11.74 5.32
CA TYR A 180 -1.27 -11.82 5.91
C TYR A 180 -0.72 -13.26 5.89
N SER A 181 -1.57 -14.23 6.24
CA SER A 181 -1.22 -15.66 6.21
C SER A 181 -0.92 -16.14 4.79
N CYS A 182 -1.75 -15.76 3.81
CA CYS A 182 -1.50 -16.06 2.40
C CYS A 182 -0.23 -15.40 1.88
N CYS A 183 0.07 -14.16 2.28
CA CYS A 183 1.29 -13.47 1.92
C CYS A 183 2.53 -14.20 2.47
N SER A 184 2.46 -14.66 3.72
CA SER A 184 3.50 -15.46 4.36
C SER A 184 3.72 -16.78 3.62
N ILE A 185 2.65 -17.52 3.31
CA ILE A 185 2.72 -18.76 2.51
C ILE A 185 3.32 -18.48 1.12
N TYR A 186 2.88 -17.40 0.46
CA TYR A 186 3.36 -17.01 -0.85
C TYR A 186 4.87 -16.70 -0.86
N SER A 187 5.41 -16.12 0.21
CA SER A 187 6.86 -15.89 0.35
C SER A 187 7.70 -17.18 0.29
N THR A 188 7.10 -18.32 0.64
CA THR A 188 7.75 -19.65 0.58
C THR A 188 7.53 -20.38 -0.76
N LYS A 189 6.93 -19.70 -1.75
CA LYS A 189 6.60 -20.29 -3.05
C LYS A 189 7.86 -20.71 -3.80
N SER A 190 7.97 -22.00 -4.08
CA SER A 190 8.93 -22.64 -4.96
C SER A 190 8.21 -23.29 -6.16
N ALA A 191 8.97 -23.73 -7.16
CA ALA A 191 8.40 -24.50 -8.26
C ALA A 191 7.68 -25.79 -7.79
N GLY A 192 8.10 -26.38 -6.66
CA GLY A 192 7.54 -27.62 -6.12
C GLY A 192 6.21 -27.44 -5.38
N ASN A 193 6.00 -26.31 -4.71
CA ASN A 193 4.78 -26.05 -3.93
C ASN A 193 3.83 -25.01 -4.58
N GLN A 194 4.19 -24.44 -5.74
CA GLN A 194 3.40 -23.40 -6.43
C GLN A 194 1.91 -23.75 -6.54
N ARG A 195 1.59 -24.98 -6.92
CA ARG A 195 0.20 -25.43 -7.11
C ARG A 195 -0.62 -25.35 -5.82
N ILE A 196 -0.06 -25.77 -4.69
CA ILE A 196 -0.78 -25.75 -3.41
C ILE A 196 -0.87 -24.32 -2.86
N VAL A 197 0.20 -23.53 -3.00
CA VAL A 197 0.21 -22.11 -2.61
C VAL A 197 -0.90 -21.34 -3.32
N PHE A 198 -1.00 -21.46 -4.65
CA PHE A 198 -2.04 -20.77 -5.40
C PHE A 198 -3.45 -21.31 -5.16
N ARG A 199 -3.60 -22.59 -4.82
CA ARG A 199 -4.89 -23.13 -4.41
C ARG A 199 -5.37 -22.52 -3.09
N ILE A 200 -4.49 -22.39 -2.10
CA ILE A 200 -4.80 -21.76 -0.81
C ILE A 200 -5.25 -20.31 -1.03
N ILE A 201 -4.49 -19.56 -1.85
CA ILE A 201 -4.84 -18.18 -2.21
C ILE A 201 -6.21 -18.12 -2.89
N GLU A 202 -6.48 -19.01 -3.83
CA GLU A 202 -7.76 -19.07 -4.54
C GLU A 202 -8.93 -19.32 -3.57
N GLU A 203 -8.80 -20.30 -2.66
CA GLU A 203 -9.82 -20.62 -1.65
C GLU A 203 -10.08 -19.43 -0.72
N LYS A 204 -9.04 -18.72 -0.28
CA LYS A 204 -9.17 -17.53 0.58
C LYS A 204 -9.78 -16.33 -0.14
N VAL A 205 -9.45 -16.12 -1.41
CA VAL A 205 -10.11 -15.10 -2.24
C VAL A 205 -11.60 -15.41 -2.40
N THR A 206 -11.96 -16.66 -2.69
CA THR A 206 -13.36 -17.08 -2.78
C THR A 206 -14.11 -16.85 -1.47
N ALA A 207 -13.51 -17.18 -0.32
CA ALA A 207 -14.10 -16.92 0.99
C ALA A 207 -14.33 -15.43 1.26
N LEU A 208 -13.37 -14.57 0.91
CA LEU A 208 -13.48 -13.11 1.03
C LEU A 208 -14.65 -12.56 0.19
N LEU A 209 -14.74 -12.97 -1.08
CA LEU A 209 -15.79 -12.53 -1.99
C LEU A 209 -17.18 -13.01 -1.53
N ASN A 210 -17.29 -14.25 -1.06
CA ASN A 210 -18.54 -14.78 -0.53
C ASN A 210 -19.00 -14.04 0.71
N THR A 211 -18.07 -13.71 1.62
CA THR A 211 -18.36 -12.94 2.85
C THR A 211 -18.90 -11.56 2.52
N HIS A 212 -18.30 -10.87 1.55
CA HIS A 212 -18.79 -9.56 1.12
C HIS A 212 -20.17 -9.65 0.46
N HIS A 213 -20.40 -10.63 -0.41
CA HIS A 213 -21.71 -10.86 -1.03
C HIS A 213 -22.81 -11.12 0.00
N LEU A 214 -22.51 -11.90 1.05
CA LEU A 214 -23.44 -12.14 2.16
C LEU A 214 -23.78 -10.85 2.92
N HIS A 215 -22.80 -9.97 3.18
CA HIS A 215 -23.07 -8.68 3.81
C HIS A 215 -23.94 -7.78 2.94
N LEU A 216 -23.71 -7.73 1.62
CA LEU A 216 -24.56 -6.97 0.69
C LEU A 216 -26.00 -7.50 0.69
N HIS A 217 -26.18 -8.83 0.67
CA HIS A 217 -27.52 -9.42 0.74
C HIS A 217 -28.23 -9.14 2.06
N GLN A 218 -27.52 -9.23 3.18
CA GLN A 218 -28.09 -8.87 4.49
C GLN A 218 -28.49 -7.40 4.55
N GLN A 219 -27.69 -6.51 3.98
CA GLN A 219 -28.02 -5.08 3.89
C GLN A 219 -29.26 -4.83 3.02
N GLN A 220 -29.36 -5.49 1.86
CA GLN A 220 -30.53 -5.36 0.99
C GLN A 220 -31.81 -5.85 1.68
N GLN A 221 -31.75 -6.95 2.44
CA GLN A 221 -32.88 -7.44 3.22
C GLN A 221 -33.29 -6.47 4.34
N GLN A 222 -32.32 -5.86 5.04
CA GLN A 222 -32.60 -4.86 6.07
C GLN A 222 -33.21 -3.58 5.49
N GLN A 223 -32.75 -3.13 4.32
CA GLN A 223 -33.32 -1.96 3.64
C GLN A 223 -34.76 -2.21 3.18
N GLN A 224 -35.08 -3.41 2.71
CA GLN A 224 -36.46 -3.77 2.35
C GLN A 224 -37.39 -3.76 3.57
N GLN A 225 -36.93 -4.26 4.73
CA GLN A 225 -37.71 -4.22 5.97
C GLN A 225 -37.88 -2.80 6.52
N GLN A 226 -36.89 -1.92 6.36
CA GLN A 226 -36.97 -0.52 6.78
C GLN A 226 -37.86 0.33 5.85
N GLN A 227 -38.00 -0.02 4.57
CA GLN A 227 -38.93 0.67 3.66
C GLN A 227 -40.41 0.45 3.99
N GLU A 228 -40.77 -0.63 4.68
CA GLU A 228 -42.15 -0.87 5.14
C GLU A 228 -42.51 -0.10 6.42
N GLN A 229 -41.52 0.37 7.18
CA GLN A 229 -41.72 1.18 8.38
C GLN A 229 -41.36 2.63 8.06
N GLN A 230 -42.38 3.43 7.74
CA GLN A 230 -42.28 4.88 7.49
C GLN A 230 -41.68 5.63 8.70
N THR A 231 -40.36 5.61 8.81
CA THR A 231 -39.60 6.56 9.62
C THR A 231 -38.39 6.99 8.79
N SER A 232 -38.50 8.20 8.27
CA SER A 232 -37.48 8.93 7.52
C SER A 232 -36.27 9.22 8.42
N ASN A 233 -35.40 8.24 8.58
CA ASN A 233 -34.00 8.43 8.97
C ASN A 233 -33.20 7.43 8.16
N PHE A 234 -32.74 7.88 6.98
CA PHE A 234 -31.78 7.13 6.15
C PHE A 234 -30.50 6.93 6.97
N THR A 235 -30.34 5.77 7.62
CA THR A 235 -29.02 5.32 8.08
C THR A 235 -28.32 4.70 6.89
N PRO A 236 -27.34 5.38 6.27
CA PRO A 236 -26.68 4.81 5.11
C PRO A 236 -25.91 3.57 5.55
N SER A 237 -25.94 2.55 4.70
CA SER A 237 -25.29 1.25 4.89
C SER A 237 -23.79 1.43 5.06
N HIS A 238 -23.32 1.68 6.27
CA HIS A 238 -21.92 2.00 6.46
C HIS A 238 -21.23 0.85 7.17
N LEU A 239 -20.62 -0.04 6.39
CA LEU A 239 -19.36 -0.61 6.85
C LEU A 239 -18.51 0.57 7.31
N THR A 240 -17.91 0.46 8.49
CA THR A 240 -16.99 1.51 8.94
C THR A 240 -15.87 1.65 7.91
N LEU A 241 -15.32 2.86 7.78
CA LEU A 241 -14.18 3.11 6.89
C LEU A 241 -13.06 2.07 7.08
N ARG A 242 -12.80 1.67 8.34
CA ARG A 242 -11.81 0.63 8.67
C ARG A 242 -12.13 -0.74 8.03
N ARG A 243 -13.41 -1.11 7.96
CA ARG A 243 -13.83 -2.39 7.37
C ARG A 243 -13.76 -2.35 5.85
N HIS A 244 -14.19 -1.25 5.22
CA HIS A 244 -13.96 -1.05 3.79
C HIS A 244 -12.47 -1.11 3.45
N LEU A 245 -11.64 -0.39 4.23
CA LEU A 245 -10.19 -0.41 4.08
C LEU A 245 -9.61 -1.82 4.18
N ALA A 246 -10.05 -2.61 5.17
CA ALA A 246 -9.60 -3.99 5.34
C ALA A 246 -9.96 -4.88 4.15
N HIS A 247 -11.17 -4.76 3.60
CA HIS A 247 -11.61 -5.52 2.43
C HIS A 247 -10.81 -5.14 1.18
N VAL A 248 -10.64 -3.84 0.93
CA VAL A 248 -9.86 -3.33 -0.21
C VAL A 248 -8.40 -3.74 -0.11
N GLN A 249 -7.77 -3.58 1.06
CA GLN A 249 -6.39 -3.99 1.26
C GLN A 249 -6.21 -5.50 1.06
N SER A 250 -7.09 -6.32 1.64
CA SER A 250 -7.04 -7.78 1.48
C SER A 250 -7.12 -8.18 0.00
N LEU A 251 -8.09 -7.63 -0.73
CA LEU A 251 -8.26 -7.93 -2.16
C LEU A 251 -7.09 -7.38 -3.00
N LEU A 252 -6.56 -6.20 -2.69
CA LEU A 252 -5.37 -5.64 -3.32
C LEU A 252 -4.15 -6.56 -3.16
N ILE A 253 -3.90 -7.08 -1.95
CA ILE A 253 -2.79 -8.01 -1.69
C ILE A 253 -2.93 -9.26 -2.58
N TYR A 254 -4.12 -9.85 -2.64
CA TYR A 254 -4.38 -10.98 -3.52
C TYR A 254 -4.19 -10.61 -5.00
N GLN A 255 -4.63 -9.43 -5.43
CA GLN A 255 -4.44 -8.97 -6.80
C GLN A 255 -2.95 -8.84 -7.16
N ILE A 256 -2.13 -8.24 -6.30
CA ILE A 256 -0.68 -8.14 -6.52
C ILE A 256 -0.05 -9.54 -6.67
N ILE A 257 -0.39 -10.47 -5.78
CA ILE A 257 0.12 -11.85 -5.82
C ILE A 257 -0.27 -12.55 -7.13
N ARG A 258 -1.52 -12.38 -7.57
CA ARG A 258 -2.07 -13.14 -8.70
C ARG A 258 -1.69 -12.57 -10.05
N LEU A 259 -1.59 -11.25 -10.18
CA LEU A 259 -1.14 -10.59 -11.41
C LEU A 259 0.35 -10.80 -11.66
N PHE A 260 1.18 -10.73 -10.61
CA PHE A 260 2.65 -10.71 -10.75
C PHE A 260 3.34 -11.99 -10.25
N GLY A 261 2.57 -13.03 -9.90
CA GLY A 261 3.09 -14.29 -9.36
C GLY A 261 3.56 -15.31 -10.40
N GLY A 262 3.39 -15.02 -11.70
CA GLY A 262 3.89 -15.85 -12.80
C GLY A 262 3.02 -17.08 -13.11
N ASP A 263 1.73 -17.06 -12.77
CA ASP A 263 0.78 -18.12 -13.09
C ASP A 263 -0.40 -17.57 -13.91
N ILE A 264 -0.58 -18.12 -15.11
CA ILE A 264 -1.57 -17.65 -16.09
C ILE A 264 -3.00 -17.79 -15.57
N ARG A 265 -3.30 -18.85 -14.80
CA ARG A 265 -4.64 -19.04 -14.23
C ARG A 265 -4.91 -17.95 -13.19
N GLN A 266 -3.94 -17.68 -12.33
CA GLN A 266 -4.08 -16.65 -11.31
C GLN A 266 -4.25 -15.27 -11.93
N GLN A 267 -3.47 -14.95 -12.96
CA GLN A 267 -3.61 -13.71 -13.73
C GLN A 267 -5.01 -13.55 -14.34
N ALA A 268 -5.53 -14.58 -15.03
CA ALA A 268 -6.86 -14.53 -15.63
C ALA A 268 -7.98 -14.33 -14.58
N LEU A 269 -7.87 -14.99 -13.43
CA LEU A 269 -8.86 -14.82 -12.36
C LEU A 269 -8.74 -13.47 -11.65
N ALA A 270 -7.54 -12.89 -11.57
CA ALA A 270 -7.31 -11.54 -11.08
C ALA A 270 -7.96 -10.50 -11.98
N GLU A 271 -7.78 -10.62 -13.30
CA GLU A 271 -8.46 -9.78 -14.30
C GLU A 271 -9.99 -9.84 -14.17
N GLN A 272 -10.55 -11.04 -14.00
CA GLN A 272 -11.98 -11.22 -13.79
C GLN A 272 -12.51 -10.48 -12.55
N GLN A 273 -11.67 -10.35 -11.51
CA GLN A 273 -12.03 -9.72 -10.24
C GLN A 273 -11.68 -8.23 -10.17
N ALA A 274 -10.97 -7.68 -11.15
CA ALA A 274 -10.55 -6.27 -11.15
C ALA A 274 -11.75 -5.29 -11.00
N PRO A 275 -12.90 -5.50 -11.68
CA PRO A 275 -14.07 -4.63 -11.49
C PRO A 275 -14.60 -4.61 -10.04
N ILE A 276 -14.53 -5.75 -9.34
CA ILE A 276 -14.98 -5.86 -7.95
C ILE A 276 -14.09 -5.01 -7.04
N LEU A 277 -12.76 -5.07 -7.23
CA LEU A 277 -11.83 -4.23 -6.47
C LEU A 277 -12.08 -2.74 -6.73
N THR A 278 -12.37 -2.35 -7.97
CA THR A 278 -12.71 -0.97 -8.32
C THR A 278 -13.98 -0.50 -7.60
N THR A 279 -15.02 -1.34 -7.52
CA THR A 279 -16.24 -1.02 -6.77
C THR A 279 -15.96 -0.84 -5.28
N TRP A 280 -15.25 -1.78 -4.63
CA TRP A 280 -14.92 -1.66 -3.21
C TRP A 280 -14.04 -0.45 -2.91
N LEU A 281 -13.15 -0.10 -3.84
CA LEU A 281 -12.32 1.08 -3.72
C LEU A 281 -13.16 2.36 -3.73
N GLN A 282 -14.18 2.44 -4.60
CA GLN A 282 -15.10 3.57 -4.64
C GLN A 282 -15.92 3.67 -3.35
N GLU A 283 -16.46 2.56 -2.86
CA GLU A 283 -17.20 2.54 -1.59
C GLU A 283 -16.33 2.98 -0.40
N MET A 284 -15.07 2.54 -0.35
CA MET A 284 -14.10 2.98 0.65
C MET A 284 -13.84 4.49 0.55
N TRP A 285 -13.70 5.01 -0.67
CA TRP A 285 -13.50 6.43 -0.93
C TRP A 285 -14.69 7.26 -0.49
N ASP A 286 -15.90 6.85 -0.85
CA ASP A 286 -17.13 7.53 -0.45
C ASP A 286 -17.30 7.49 1.08
N SER A 287 -16.98 6.36 1.72
CA SER A 287 -16.96 6.25 3.18
C SER A 287 -15.93 7.19 3.82
N LEU A 288 -14.78 7.43 3.19
CA LEU A 288 -13.78 8.37 3.69
C LEU A 288 -14.30 9.81 3.58
N MET A 289 -14.84 10.21 2.43
CA MET A 289 -15.38 11.55 2.21
C MET A 289 -16.54 11.86 3.17
N ASN A 290 -17.41 10.88 3.41
CA ASN A 290 -18.55 11.03 4.33
C ASN A 290 -18.17 10.96 5.81
N SER A 291 -16.97 10.48 6.15
CA SER A 291 -16.52 10.37 7.55
C SER A 291 -16.09 11.70 8.17
N GLY A 292 -15.84 12.73 7.35
CA GLY A 292 -15.25 14.00 7.80
C GLY A 292 -13.78 13.91 8.22
N LEU A 293 -13.14 12.74 8.05
CA LEU A 293 -11.73 12.51 8.42
C LEU A 293 -10.75 13.01 7.36
N ASP A 294 -11.20 13.30 6.13
CA ASP A 294 -10.30 13.80 5.09
C ASP A 294 -9.99 15.28 5.29
N ILE A 295 -8.87 15.53 5.96
CA ILE A 295 -8.38 16.87 6.29
C ILE A 295 -7.82 17.65 5.08
N TYR A 296 -7.66 17.00 3.92
CA TYR A 296 -7.15 17.67 2.71
C TYR A 296 -8.26 18.27 1.85
N TYR A 297 -9.47 17.71 1.94
CA TYR A 297 -10.65 18.31 1.35
C TYR A 297 -11.19 19.40 2.28
N SER A 298 -10.76 20.64 2.06
CA SER A 298 -11.43 21.81 2.63
C SER A 298 -12.38 22.38 1.57
N ASP A 299 -13.68 22.14 1.75
CA ASP A 299 -14.84 22.76 1.11
C ASP A 299 -14.57 23.72 -0.07
N SER A 300 -14.41 23.16 -1.28
CA SER A 300 -14.62 23.93 -2.52
C SER A 300 -16.10 23.97 -2.96
N ASN A 301 -17.04 23.45 -2.16
CA ASN A 301 -18.48 23.45 -2.45
C ASN A 301 -19.29 24.40 -1.55
N GLY A 302 -18.72 25.56 -1.22
CA GLY A 302 -19.51 26.71 -0.78
C GLY A 302 -20.29 27.31 -1.94
N THR A 303 -21.56 26.90 -2.08
CA THR A 303 -22.63 27.60 -2.82
C THR A 303 -22.35 27.97 -4.28
N SER A 304 -22.79 27.10 -5.19
CA SER A 304 -23.23 27.51 -6.52
C SER A 304 -24.40 28.50 -6.41
N SER A 305 -24.12 29.78 -6.56
CA SER A 305 -25.12 30.81 -6.88
C SER A 305 -24.73 31.44 -8.23
N PRO A 306 -25.58 31.34 -9.27
CA PRO A 306 -25.28 31.92 -10.58
C PRO A 306 -25.70 33.38 -10.57
N SER A 307 -24.76 34.33 -10.50
CA SER A 307 -25.06 35.75 -10.72
C SER A 307 -23.81 36.55 -11.12
N SER A 308 -23.62 36.66 -12.44
CA SER A 308 -23.45 37.92 -13.17
C SER A 308 -22.54 39.01 -12.57
N SER A 309 -21.31 39.14 -13.09
CA SER A 309 -20.64 40.39 -13.51
C SER A 309 -19.15 40.09 -13.78
N LEU A 310 -18.71 39.94 -15.03
CA LEU A 310 -18.07 40.98 -15.85
C LEU A 310 -17.28 42.02 -15.04
N PHE A 311 -15.95 41.89 -15.02
CA PHE A 311 -14.95 42.89 -15.45
C PHE A 311 -13.62 42.76 -14.69
N ALA A 312 -12.55 42.96 -15.47
CA ALA A 312 -11.22 43.44 -15.11
C ALA A 312 -10.19 42.46 -14.53
N ALA A 313 -9.24 42.15 -15.42
CA ALA A 313 -7.90 41.66 -15.16
C ALA A 313 -7.15 42.50 -14.11
N SER A 314 -6.49 41.83 -13.17
CA SER A 314 -5.22 42.19 -12.56
C SER A 314 -4.71 41.00 -11.76
N GLY A 315 -3.49 40.55 -12.07
CA GLY A 315 -2.90 39.34 -11.51
C GLY A 315 -2.65 39.45 -10.01
N GLN A 316 -3.05 38.40 -9.28
CA GLN A 316 -2.51 38.08 -7.96
C GLN A 316 -2.35 36.56 -7.85
N PRO A 317 -1.26 36.08 -7.22
CA PRO A 317 -1.01 34.66 -7.06
C PRO A 317 -2.11 34.06 -6.19
N GLN A 318 -2.69 32.94 -6.64
CA GLN A 318 -3.66 32.19 -5.85
C GLN A 318 -2.99 31.72 -4.56
N ASN A 319 -3.37 32.37 -3.45
CA ASN A 319 -3.03 31.94 -2.10
C ASN A 319 -3.53 30.50 -1.89
N GLN A 320 -2.62 29.60 -1.52
CA GLN A 320 -2.94 28.27 -1.00
C GLN A 320 -3.86 28.43 0.21
N GLN A 321 -5.11 27.97 0.09
CA GLN A 321 -6.11 28.05 1.15
C GLN A 321 -5.66 27.25 2.40
N PRO A 322 -6.01 27.72 3.61
CA PRO A 322 -5.44 27.23 4.84
C PRO A 322 -5.87 25.78 5.11
N GLN A 323 -4.89 24.88 5.07
CA GLN A 323 -5.00 23.50 5.54
C GLN A 323 -5.60 23.48 6.95
N ARG A 324 -6.70 22.74 7.17
CA ARG A 324 -7.19 22.48 8.54
C ARG A 324 -6.07 21.79 9.30
N ASP A 325 -5.53 22.44 10.32
CA ASP A 325 -4.53 21.83 11.18
C ASP A 325 -5.25 20.92 12.16
N PRO A 326 -5.16 19.57 12.04
CA PRO A 326 -5.87 18.67 12.94
C PRO A 326 -5.56 18.94 14.42
N LEU A 327 -4.36 19.47 14.72
CA LEU A 327 -3.94 19.83 16.07
C LEU A 327 -4.56 21.13 16.62
N SER A 328 -5.32 21.90 15.82
CA SER A 328 -6.02 23.10 16.32
C SER A 328 -7.30 22.78 17.10
N LEU A 329 -7.74 21.51 17.07
CA LEU A 329 -8.86 21.00 17.85
C LEU A 329 -8.40 20.69 19.27
N PHE A 330 -8.50 21.66 20.17
CA PHE A 330 -8.08 21.54 21.58
C PHE A 330 -8.86 20.47 22.39
N SER A 331 -9.96 19.96 21.86
CA SER A 331 -10.87 19.06 22.59
C SER A 331 -10.59 17.58 22.37
N THR A 332 -9.87 17.18 21.32
CA THR A 332 -9.61 15.77 21.01
C THR A 332 -8.23 15.33 21.51
N PRO A 333 -8.13 14.17 22.20
CA PRO A 333 -6.84 13.61 22.55
C PRO A 333 -6.00 13.38 21.29
N VAL A 334 -4.74 13.82 21.31
CA VAL A 334 -3.79 13.67 20.18
C VAL A 334 -3.71 12.23 19.67
N THR A 335 -3.84 11.25 20.58
CA THR A 335 -3.88 9.82 20.24
C THR A 335 -5.06 9.45 19.35
N SER A 336 -6.26 9.97 19.63
CA SER A 336 -7.46 9.70 18.82
C SER A 336 -7.32 10.32 17.43
N LEU A 337 -6.85 11.57 17.40
CA LEU A 337 -6.61 12.31 16.17
C LEU A 337 -5.58 11.62 15.27
N TRP A 338 -4.48 11.13 15.85
CA TRP A 338 -3.47 10.38 15.12
C TRP A 338 -4.04 9.08 14.54
N LYS A 339 -4.83 8.32 15.33
CA LYS A 339 -5.49 7.09 14.86
C LYS A 339 -6.47 7.36 13.72
N GLU A 340 -7.24 8.44 13.80
CA GLU A 340 -8.17 8.86 12.76
C GLU A 340 -7.44 9.29 11.46
N TRP A 341 -6.42 10.14 11.58
CA TRP A 341 -5.57 10.54 10.46
C TRP A 341 -4.93 9.33 9.79
N LEU A 342 -4.42 8.38 10.57
CA LEU A 342 -3.77 7.19 10.06
C LEU A 342 -4.71 6.33 9.23
N VAL A 343 -5.96 6.14 9.66
CA VAL A 343 -6.97 5.41 8.87
C VAL A 343 -7.22 6.11 7.53
N ALA A 344 -7.38 7.44 7.54
CA ALA A 344 -7.56 8.23 6.33
C ALA A 344 -6.34 8.17 5.38
N GLU A 345 -5.13 8.29 5.93
CA GLU A 345 -3.88 8.21 5.19
C GLU A 345 -3.68 6.82 4.56
N CYS A 346 -3.93 5.76 5.32
CA CYS A 346 -3.87 4.38 4.80
C CYS A 346 -4.88 4.17 3.67
N ALA A 347 -6.09 4.73 3.78
CA ALA A 347 -7.10 4.67 2.71
C ALA A 347 -6.62 5.40 1.44
N ARG A 348 -6.06 6.61 1.56
CA ARG A 348 -5.50 7.37 0.44
C ARG A 348 -4.34 6.64 -0.24
N ARG A 349 -3.39 6.12 0.53
CA ARG A 349 -2.26 5.31 0.02
C ARG A 349 -2.71 4.01 -0.63
N THR A 350 -3.71 3.34 -0.05
CA THR A 350 -4.32 2.13 -0.63
C THR A 350 -4.97 2.46 -1.97
N LEU A 351 -5.73 3.56 -2.07
CA LEU A 351 -6.34 4.01 -3.32
C LEU A 351 -5.30 4.25 -4.41
N ILE A 352 -4.24 4.98 -4.09
CA ILE A 352 -3.14 5.24 -5.02
C ILE A 352 -2.49 3.93 -5.46
N THR A 353 -2.30 2.99 -4.54
CA THR A 353 -1.69 1.67 -4.83
C THR A 353 -2.59 0.83 -5.75
N VAL A 354 -3.90 0.74 -5.49
CA VAL A 354 -4.84 0.01 -6.37
C VAL A 354 -4.79 0.58 -7.79
N ARG A 355 -4.83 1.90 -7.91
CA ARG A 355 -4.76 2.60 -9.20
C ARG A 355 -3.41 2.40 -9.89
N GLY A 356 -2.32 2.45 -9.14
CA GLY A 356 -0.97 2.19 -9.65
C GLY A 356 -0.79 0.77 -10.17
N VAL A 357 -1.25 -0.24 -9.41
CA VAL A 357 -1.23 -1.65 -9.83
C VAL A 357 -2.01 -1.84 -11.13
N ALA A 358 -3.24 -1.30 -11.20
CA ALA A 358 -4.06 -1.39 -12.40
C ALA A 358 -3.42 -0.69 -13.61
N GLY A 359 -2.92 0.54 -13.41
CA GLY A 359 -2.28 1.32 -14.48
C GLY A 359 -1.01 0.66 -15.02
N VAL A 360 -0.15 0.15 -14.14
CA VAL A 360 1.07 -0.56 -14.55
C VAL A 360 0.75 -1.85 -15.27
N TYR A 361 -0.19 -2.65 -14.74
CA TYR A 361 -0.59 -3.90 -15.38
C TYR A 361 -1.17 -3.68 -16.78
N GLU A 362 -2.10 -2.74 -16.94
CA GLU A 362 -2.68 -2.42 -18.25
C GLU A 362 -1.65 -1.84 -19.23
N THR A 363 -0.72 -1.00 -18.75
CA THR A 363 0.38 -0.50 -19.58
C THR A 363 1.28 -1.62 -20.06
N MET A 364 1.65 -2.58 -19.20
CA MET A 364 2.43 -3.74 -19.59
C MET A 364 1.68 -4.65 -20.59
N LYS A 365 0.36 -4.77 -20.45
CA LYS A 365 -0.49 -5.64 -21.26
C LYS A 365 -0.83 -5.05 -22.64
N LEU A 366 -1.15 -3.76 -22.70
CA LEU A 366 -1.71 -3.08 -23.88
C LEU A 366 -0.77 -2.00 -24.47
N GLY A 367 0.34 -1.69 -23.80
CA GLY A 367 1.28 -0.63 -24.18
C GLY A 367 0.84 0.78 -23.78
N SER A 368 -0.37 0.94 -23.22
CA SER A 368 -0.87 2.21 -22.70
C SER A 368 -1.95 1.97 -21.65
N ALA A 369 -2.10 2.93 -20.74
CA ALA A 369 -3.19 2.96 -19.77
C ALA A 369 -3.71 4.38 -19.59
N VAL A 370 -5.01 4.51 -19.27
CA VAL A 370 -5.58 5.78 -18.85
C VAL A 370 -5.17 6.04 -17.42
N CYS A 371 -4.57 7.20 -17.13
CA CYS A 371 -4.29 7.60 -15.76
C CYS A 371 -5.62 7.81 -15.03
N PRO A 372 -5.97 7.00 -14.00
CA PRO A 372 -7.26 7.09 -13.32
C PRO A 372 -7.38 8.31 -12.38
N GLY A 373 -6.40 9.23 -12.41
CA GLY A 373 -6.24 10.29 -11.43
C GLY A 373 -5.73 9.78 -10.09
N GLY A 374 -5.47 10.68 -9.16
CA GLY A 374 -4.99 10.35 -7.82
C GLY A 374 -5.66 11.19 -6.74
N THR A 375 -5.24 10.95 -5.51
CA THR A 375 -5.55 11.78 -4.35
C THR A 375 -4.26 12.29 -3.73
N SER A 376 -4.37 13.23 -2.80
CA SER A 376 -3.22 13.76 -2.08
C SER A 376 -2.81 12.84 -0.93
N PHE A 377 -1.52 12.80 -0.63
CA PHE A 377 -0.98 12.05 0.51
C PHE A 377 0.20 12.81 1.11
N ILE A 378 0.56 12.47 2.35
CA ILE A 378 1.75 13.04 3.00
C ILE A 378 2.95 12.19 2.64
N ALA A 379 3.95 12.76 2.01
CA ALA A 379 5.18 12.06 1.63
C ALA A 379 6.27 12.11 2.72
N SER A 380 6.04 12.82 3.83
CA SER A 380 7.01 12.99 4.91
C SER A 380 7.29 11.68 5.67
N SER A 381 8.56 11.24 5.68
CA SER A 381 9.01 10.08 6.46
C SER A 381 8.76 10.27 7.96
N ALA A 382 9.07 11.45 8.49
CA ALA A 382 8.89 11.76 9.91
C ALA A 382 7.42 11.72 10.37
N VAL A 383 6.47 12.05 9.49
CA VAL A 383 5.03 12.01 9.81
C VAL A 383 4.47 10.60 9.63
N TRP A 384 4.79 9.93 8.53
CA TRP A 384 4.30 8.58 8.24
C TRP A 384 4.88 7.53 9.20
N GLU A 385 6.17 7.61 9.52
CA GLU A 385 6.88 6.59 10.30
C GLU A 385 6.92 6.91 11.81
N ALA A 386 6.14 7.89 12.25
CA ALA A 386 6.09 8.29 13.65
C ALA A 386 5.69 7.10 14.56
N PRO A 387 6.50 6.74 15.58
CA PRO A 387 6.23 5.56 16.41
C PRO A 387 5.13 5.79 17.45
N SER A 388 4.74 7.05 17.69
CA SER A 388 3.75 7.42 18.69
C SER A 388 2.99 8.68 18.28
N ALA A 389 1.82 8.89 18.90
CA ALA A 389 1.01 10.09 18.72
C ALA A 389 1.77 11.38 19.05
N TYR A 390 2.67 11.33 20.03
CA TYR A 390 3.53 12.46 20.41
C TYR A 390 4.53 12.79 19.30
N CYS A 391 5.26 11.78 18.79
CA CYS A 391 6.21 11.96 17.70
C CYS A 391 5.51 12.45 16.42
N TRP A 392 4.33 11.89 16.13
CA TRP A 392 3.50 12.33 15.02
C TRP A 392 3.11 13.79 15.18
N ALA A 393 2.59 14.20 16.34
CA ALA A 393 2.19 15.59 16.58
C ALA A 393 3.38 16.57 16.52
N LYS A 394 4.56 16.14 17.00
CA LYS A 394 5.80 16.92 16.88
C LYS A 394 6.17 17.13 15.42
N ALA A 395 6.28 16.04 14.64
CA ALA A 395 6.57 16.11 13.21
C ALA A 395 5.49 16.90 12.44
N TRP A 396 4.23 16.74 12.83
CA TRP A 396 3.10 17.44 12.22
C TRP A 396 3.17 18.96 12.41
N ARG A 397 3.69 19.46 13.54
CA ARG A 397 3.83 20.91 13.77
C ARG A 397 4.87 21.56 12.87
N GLU A 398 5.85 20.80 12.38
CA GLU A 398 6.85 21.25 11.40
C GLU A 398 6.22 21.32 10.00
N ARG A 399 5.31 22.30 9.79
CA ARG A 399 4.46 22.41 8.58
C ARG A 399 5.23 22.28 7.26
N ASP A 400 6.40 22.91 7.19
CA ASP A 400 7.24 22.95 5.98
C ASP A 400 7.78 21.57 5.58
N LYS A 401 7.72 20.58 6.49
CA LYS A 401 8.20 19.21 6.28
C LYS A 401 7.08 18.18 6.14
N ARG A 402 5.82 18.61 6.03
CA ARG A 402 4.69 17.67 5.84
C ARG A 402 4.67 17.06 4.44
N TYR A 403 5.19 17.76 3.43
CA TYR A 403 5.22 17.31 2.03
C TYR A 403 3.88 16.73 1.56
N LEU A 404 2.81 17.54 1.63
CA LEU A 404 1.51 17.17 1.06
C LEU A 404 1.61 17.22 -0.46
N VAL A 405 1.46 16.08 -1.11
CA VAL A 405 1.64 15.94 -2.56
C VAL A 405 0.44 15.28 -3.20
N SER A 406 0.17 15.68 -4.44
CA SER A 406 -0.76 15.04 -5.36
C SER A 406 0.04 14.45 -6.52
N MET A 407 -0.60 13.68 -7.40
CA MET A 407 0.07 13.16 -8.60
C MET A 407 0.70 14.26 -9.47
N GLY A 408 0.09 15.45 -9.53
CA GLY A 408 0.61 16.57 -10.31
C GLY A 408 1.77 17.31 -9.63
N THR A 409 1.87 17.26 -8.30
CA THR A 409 2.93 17.93 -7.54
C THR A 409 4.02 16.98 -7.05
N LEU A 410 3.86 15.66 -7.25
CA LEU A 410 4.81 14.69 -6.72
C LEU A 410 6.23 14.93 -7.25
N GLN A 411 6.37 15.21 -8.54
CA GLN A 411 7.66 15.47 -9.20
C GLN A 411 8.42 16.65 -8.57
N SER A 412 7.72 17.65 -8.00
CA SER A 412 8.38 18.80 -7.38
C SER A 412 9.12 18.46 -6.10
N LEU A 413 8.90 17.29 -5.50
CA LEU A 413 9.64 16.82 -4.32
C LEU A 413 11.13 16.73 -4.59
N VAL A 414 11.55 16.38 -5.81
CA VAL A 414 12.96 16.28 -6.18
C VAL A 414 13.69 17.62 -5.98
N CYS A 415 12.99 18.74 -6.13
CA CYS A 415 13.54 20.08 -5.94
C CYS A 415 13.31 20.67 -4.53
N GLN A 416 12.36 20.14 -3.77
CA GLN A 416 11.87 20.75 -2.53
C GLN A 416 12.23 19.98 -1.26
N ALA A 417 12.50 18.67 -1.39
CA ALA A 417 12.72 17.78 -0.26
C ALA A 417 14.05 17.03 -0.43
N ARG A 418 14.69 16.70 0.69
CA ARG A 418 15.77 15.72 0.67
C ARG A 418 15.16 14.33 0.60
N ALA A 419 15.81 13.40 -0.10
CA ALA A 419 15.33 12.04 -0.21
C ALA A 419 15.20 11.35 1.16
N CYS A 420 16.03 11.64 2.15
CA CYS A 420 15.87 11.11 3.51
C CYS A 420 14.59 11.59 4.24
N ASP A 421 14.04 12.74 3.86
CA ASP A 421 12.81 13.29 4.45
C ASP A 421 11.53 12.77 3.76
N VAL A 422 11.68 12.07 2.64
CA VAL A 422 10.57 11.45 1.88
C VAL A 422 10.48 9.97 2.21
N ASP A 423 9.28 9.49 2.50
CA ASP A 423 9.03 8.08 2.80
C ASP A 423 9.20 7.16 1.58
N ARG A 424 9.20 5.85 1.84
CA ARG A 424 9.35 4.85 0.79
C ARG A 424 8.21 4.88 -0.24
N PHE A 425 6.99 5.24 0.18
CA PHE A 425 5.82 5.28 -0.70
C PHE A 425 5.99 6.36 -1.78
N GLY A 426 6.33 7.58 -1.36
CA GLY A 426 6.58 8.71 -2.25
C GLY A 426 7.76 8.47 -3.19
N LYS A 427 8.85 7.86 -2.71
CA LYS A 427 10.00 7.48 -3.54
C LYS A 427 9.63 6.52 -4.66
N VAL A 428 8.86 5.47 -4.38
CA VAL A 428 8.45 4.50 -5.40
C VAL A 428 7.51 5.12 -6.43
N LEU A 429 6.59 5.99 -6.01
CA LEU A 429 5.74 6.73 -6.93
C LEU A 429 6.54 7.72 -7.79
N LEU A 430 7.57 8.37 -7.22
CA LEU A 430 8.49 9.22 -7.97
C LEU A 430 9.24 8.45 -9.05
N MET A 431 9.75 7.25 -8.74
CA MET A 431 10.40 6.40 -9.74
C MET A 431 9.47 6.03 -10.90
N LEU A 432 8.17 5.89 -10.64
CA LEU A 432 7.18 5.58 -11.68
C LEU A 432 6.84 6.80 -12.54
N LEU A 433 6.83 8.02 -11.96
CA LEU A 433 6.32 9.22 -12.63
C LEU A 433 7.41 10.18 -13.13
N HIS A 434 8.63 10.06 -12.65
CA HIS A 434 9.74 10.95 -12.98
C HIS A 434 10.81 10.17 -13.75
N HIS A 435 11.66 10.89 -14.49
CA HIS A 435 12.81 10.27 -15.15
C HIS A 435 13.68 9.52 -14.14
N ARG A 436 13.94 8.23 -14.41
CA ARG A 436 14.63 7.30 -13.52
C ARG A 436 15.95 7.85 -12.99
N GLU A 437 16.83 8.29 -13.89
CA GLU A 437 18.16 8.80 -13.51
C GLU A 437 18.07 10.02 -12.60
N GLY A 438 17.04 10.86 -12.78
CA GLY A 438 16.83 12.04 -11.94
C GLY A 438 16.48 11.66 -10.50
N VAL A 439 15.65 10.63 -10.33
CA VAL A 439 15.28 10.12 -9.00
C VAL A 439 16.44 9.40 -8.34
N GLU A 440 17.18 8.57 -9.09
CA GLU A 440 18.37 7.87 -8.58
C GLU A 440 19.44 8.86 -8.11
N ARG A 441 19.71 9.89 -8.92
CA ARG A 441 20.63 10.98 -8.55
C ARG A 441 20.17 11.71 -7.30
N TRP A 442 18.90 12.10 -7.23
CA TRP A 442 18.32 12.78 -6.07
C TRP A 442 18.44 11.95 -4.79
N ILE A 443 18.18 10.63 -4.87
CA ILE A 443 18.36 9.70 -3.76
C ILE A 443 19.83 9.63 -3.34
N ALA A 444 20.76 9.50 -4.29
CA ALA A 444 22.18 9.40 -4.01
C ALA A 444 22.75 10.68 -3.36
N GLU A 445 22.35 11.86 -3.85
CA GLU A 445 22.89 13.14 -3.39
C GLU A 445 22.26 13.61 -2.06
N THR A 446 20.99 13.30 -1.81
CA THR A 446 20.23 13.85 -0.67
C THR A 446 19.74 12.79 0.33
N GLY A 447 20.07 11.53 0.10
CA GLY A 447 19.66 10.38 0.92
C GLY A 447 20.34 10.26 2.28
N GLY A 448 21.31 11.13 2.61
CA GLY A 448 21.92 11.18 3.94
C GLY A 448 23.04 10.17 4.19
N GLY A 449 23.75 9.73 3.15
CA GLY A 449 24.96 8.90 3.29
C GLY A 449 24.70 7.39 3.42
N GLU A 450 23.44 6.97 3.46
CA GLU A 450 23.04 5.59 3.20
C GLU A 450 22.91 5.35 1.68
N GLY A 451 24.03 5.48 0.96
CA GLY A 451 24.17 4.73 -0.28
C GLY A 451 24.09 3.26 0.10
N VAL A 452 23.12 2.51 -0.44
CA VAL A 452 22.77 1.12 -0.07
C VAL A 452 21.79 0.99 1.12
N PHE A 453 20.62 1.64 1.07
CA PHE A 453 19.45 1.22 1.86
C PHE A 453 18.17 1.10 1.01
N GLY A 454 17.86 -0.15 0.64
CA GLY A 454 16.47 -0.63 0.63
C GLY A 454 15.70 -0.59 -0.69
N LEU A 455 16.05 0.24 -1.68
CA LEU A 455 15.67 0.01 -3.07
C LEU A 455 16.81 -0.77 -3.71
N ALA A 456 16.76 -2.10 -3.62
CA ALA A 456 17.71 -2.94 -4.34
C ALA A 456 17.43 -2.79 -5.84
N LEU A 457 18.03 -1.77 -6.45
CA LEU A 457 18.27 -1.69 -7.89
C LEU A 457 19.46 -2.62 -8.21
N ASP A 458 19.33 -3.89 -7.83
CA ASP A 458 20.19 -4.93 -8.37
C ASP A 458 19.52 -5.41 -9.67
N ILE A 459 20.19 -5.09 -10.79
CA ILE A 459 19.88 -5.33 -12.22
C ILE A 459 19.21 -4.15 -12.94
#